data_AF-A0A3Q9IH77-F1
#
_entry.id   AF-A0A3Q9IH77-F1
#
_cell.length_a   1.000
_cell.length_b   1.000
_cell.length_c   1.000
_cell.angle_alpha   90.00
_cell.angle_beta   90.00
_cell.angle_gamma   90.00
#
_symmetry.space_group_name_H-M   'P 1'
#
loop_
_entity.id
_entity.type
_entity.pdbx_description
1 polymer ?
#
loop_
_entity_poly.entity_id
_entity_poly.type
_entity_poly.pdbx_seq_one_letter_code
_entity_poly.pdbx_strand_id
1 'polypeptide(L)'
;MNRLILLVALVTALACSAAQAAPKIRVLYLDQSVGWRHAPVTRPKNSNGPTPSEIALAEIGARSGAFSVESTQDARQITPEKLKTIDVLVFYTTGELPIAPMAWQAIQQWVASGKGGFVGLHSATDTHWNYSGPGQTYTAFINGRFAGHPWTEGTPMTIQALGGSSPVNKAWPRRFAYAEEIYQYSDYDPTRVRALQALDFTETPLKRPWFVPVTWARQLGKGRLFHTNLGHTPSTWNDPRYRAQLLDAIRWAAHRIPGSAKPNPEEQALWALRSLLAYQGLPKTEVEARIAKLAGADKVWLLQTAARTAALRPLWPAKPENDKRAFDAAYQAVLTDVIARSGP
;
A
#
# COMPACT_ATOMS: atom_id res chain seq x y z
N MET A 1 -15.93 -37.02 -71.87
CA MET A 1 -15.82 -37.70 -70.55
C MET A 1 -14.58 -37.12 -69.87
N ASN A 2 -14.72 -36.04 -69.11
CA ASN A 2 -15.06 -35.94 -67.68
C ASN A 2 -13.81 -35.85 -66.78
N ARG A 3 -13.78 -34.77 -65.96
CA ARG A 3 -12.94 -34.48 -64.77
C ARG A 3 -11.61 -33.78 -65.06
N LEU A 4 -11.50 -32.45 -64.94
CA LEU A 4 -11.62 -31.59 -63.74
C LEU A 4 -10.56 -31.96 -62.69
N ILE A 5 -9.57 -31.07 -62.49
CA ILE A 5 -9.00 -30.63 -61.20
C ILE A 5 -8.14 -29.39 -61.53
N LEU A 6 -8.70 -28.20 -61.30
CA LEU A 6 -7.97 -26.94 -61.25
C LEU A 6 -7.54 -26.78 -59.78
N LEU A 7 -6.25 -26.95 -59.48
CA LEU A 7 -5.71 -26.65 -58.16
C LEU A 7 -5.52 -25.14 -58.06
N VAL A 8 -6.49 -24.44 -57.46
CA VAL A 8 -6.32 -23.05 -57.02
C VAL A 8 -5.49 -23.08 -55.74
N ALA A 9 -4.20 -22.79 -55.86
CA ALA A 9 -3.33 -22.55 -54.70
C ALA A 9 -3.72 -21.21 -54.06
N LEU A 10 -4.60 -21.27 -53.06
CA LEU A 10 -4.91 -20.13 -52.20
C LEU A 10 -3.71 -19.90 -51.27
N VAL A 11 -2.80 -19.01 -51.68
CA VAL A 11 -1.75 -18.51 -50.80
C VAL A 11 -2.42 -17.61 -49.76
N THR A 12 -2.81 -18.18 -48.63
CA THR A 12 -3.15 -17.42 -47.43
C THR A 12 -1.87 -16.77 -46.93
N ALA A 13 -1.67 -15.50 -47.30
CA ALA A 13 -0.69 -14.64 -46.67
C ALA A 13 -1.06 -14.53 -45.18
N LEU A 14 -0.42 -15.35 -44.35
CA LEU A 14 -0.32 -15.14 -42.91
C LEU A 14 0.46 -13.85 -42.70
N ALA A 15 -0.25 -12.72 -42.75
CA ALA A 15 0.24 -11.49 -42.19
C ALA A 15 0.42 -11.75 -40.69
N CYS A 16 1.64 -12.11 -40.29
CA CYS A 16 2.09 -11.91 -38.92
C CYS A 16 2.02 -10.42 -38.66
N SER A 17 0.86 -9.93 -38.21
CA SER A 17 0.80 -8.66 -37.51
C SER A 17 1.69 -8.84 -36.28
N ALA A 18 2.93 -8.36 -36.36
CA ALA A 18 3.75 -8.16 -35.19
C ALA A 18 2.91 -7.36 -34.21
N ALA A 19 2.45 -7.99 -33.12
CA ALA A 19 1.63 -7.32 -32.13
C ALA A 19 2.41 -6.11 -31.65
N GLN A 20 1.96 -4.90 -32.02
CA GLN A 20 2.58 -3.65 -31.59
C GLN A 20 2.64 -3.70 -30.06
N ALA A 21 3.85 -3.68 -29.50
CA ALA A 21 4.02 -3.69 -28.06
C ALA A 21 3.20 -2.55 -27.46
N ALA A 22 2.42 -2.85 -26.42
CA ALA A 22 1.59 -1.84 -25.76
C ALA A 22 2.46 -0.63 -25.37
N PRO A 23 1.96 0.60 -25.51
CA PRO A 23 2.74 1.78 -25.17
C PRO A 23 3.18 1.71 -23.69
N LYS A 24 4.44 2.10 -23.45
CA LYS A 24 5.01 2.16 -22.11
C LYS A 24 4.15 3.06 -21.22
N ILE A 25 3.95 2.64 -19.98
CA ILE A 25 3.33 3.48 -18.96
C ILE A 25 4.29 4.64 -18.68
N ARG A 26 3.78 5.88 -18.67
CA ARG A 26 4.55 7.08 -18.36
C ARG A 26 4.41 7.38 -16.87
N VAL A 27 5.51 7.26 -16.14
CA VAL A 27 5.54 7.45 -14.68
C VAL A 27 6.20 8.79 -14.36
N LEU A 28 5.54 9.60 -13.52
CA LEU A 28 6.22 10.68 -12.79
C LEU A 28 6.49 10.19 -11.36
N TYR A 29 7.76 10.11 -10.99
CA TYR A 29 8.19 9.78 -9.64
C TYR A 29 8.58 11.05 -8.88
N LEU A 30 7.81 11.38 -7.85
CA LEU A 30 8.12 12.45 -6.91
C LEU A 30 8.74 11.84 -5.66
N ASP A 31 10.01 12.14 -5.42
CA ASP A 31 10.77 11.68 -4.24
C ASP A 31 11.23 12.84 -3.33
N GLN A 32 10.40 13.87 -3.22
CA GLN A 32 10.67 15.08 -2.44
C GLN A 32 10.41 14.88 -0.93
N SER A 33 11.42 15.16 -0.12
CA SER A 33 11.30 15.28 1.34
C SER A 33 11.35 16.74 1.78
N VAL A 34 10.23 17.25 2.31
CA VAL A 34 10.16 18.52 3.06
C VAL A 34 10.35 18.26 4.57
N GLY A 35 9.94 17.07 5.04
CA GLY A 35 10.20 16.58 6.39
C GLY A 35 11.49 15.76 6.48
N TRP A 36 11.44 14.64 7.20
CA TRP A 36 12.57 13.71 7.29
C TRP A 36 12.94 13.16 5.90
N ARG A 37 14.24 13.07 5.63
CA ARG A 37 14.76 12.58 4.36
C ARG A 37 15.37 11.20 4.52
N HIS A 38 14.77 10.21 3.87
CA HIS A 38 15.23 8.82 3.90
C HIS A 38 16.42 8.59 2.96
N ALA A 39 17.23 7.58 3.28
CA ALA A 39 18.40 7.23 2.48
C ALA A 39 18.07 6.91 1.00
N PRO A 40 16.98 6.18 0.67
CA PRO A 40 16.67 5.85 -0.72
C PRO A 40 16.36 7.06 -1.61
N VAL A 41 15.89 8.16 -1.03
CA VAL A 41 15.55 9.41 -1.76
C VAL A 41 16.60 10.52 -1.54
N THR A 42 17.76 10.17 -0.99
CA THR A 42 18.85 11.11 -0.79
C THR A 42 19.76 11.11 -2.01
N ARG A 43 19.96 12.27 -2.63
CA ARG A 43 20.93 12.42 -3.73
C ARG A 43 22.36 12.18 -3.22
N PRO A 44 23.27 11.68 -4.07
CA PRO A 44 24.67 11.55 -3.70
C PRO A 44 25.26 12.90 -3.28
N LYS A 45 26.16 12.91 -2.29
CA LYS A 45 26.82 14.14 -1.83
C LYS A 45 27.49 14.85 -3.00
N ASN A 46 27.32 16.17 -3.07
CA ASN A 46 27.91 17.04 -4.09
C ASN A 46 27.53 16.67 -5.54
N SER A 47 26.35 16.08 -5.74
CA SER A 47 25.86 15.68 -7.06
C SER A 47 24.37 15.95 -7.20
N ASN A 48 23.95 16.38 -8.38
CA ASN A 48 22.54 16.40 -8.78
C ASN A 48 22.12 15.09 -9.47
N GLY A 49 22.94 14.04 -9.33
CA GLY A 49 22.66 12.71 -9.86
C GLY A 49 21.44 12.05 -9.20
N PRO A 50 21.00 10.91 -9.75
CA PRO A 50 19.79 10.26 -9.30
C PRO A 50 19.94 9.65 -7.90
N THR A 51 18.85 9.61 -7.15
CA THR A 51 18.74 8.93 -5.85
C THR A 51 18.75 7.40 -6.05
N PRO A 52 19.08 6.60 -5.01
CA PRO A 52 19.00 5.15 -5.10
C PRO A 52 17.63 4.62 -5.57
N SER A 53 16.53 5.24 -5.13
CA SER A 53 15.18 4.85 -5.55
C SER A 53 14.87 5.28 -6.99
N GLU A 54 15.34 6.45 -7.43
CA GLU A 54 15.24 6.90 -8.83
C GLU A 54 15.94 5.90 -9.78
N ILE A 55 17.15 5.45 -9.41
CA ILE A 55 17.90 4.43 -10.16
C ILE A 55 17.10 3.12 -10.20
N ALA A 56 16.64 2.63 -9.05
CA ALA A 56 15.95 1.36 -8.95
C ALA A 56 14.65 1.33 -9.77
N LEU A 57 13.84 2.40 -9.74
CA LEU A 57 12.63 2.50 -10.57
C LEU A 57 12.96 2.55 -12.06
N ALA A 58 13.98 3.32 -12.46
CA ALA A 58 14.42 3.37 -13.85
C ALA A 58 14.86 1.99 -14.36
N GLU A 59 15.62 1.25 -13.55
CA GLU A 59 16.04 -0.13 -13.86
C GLU A 59 14.87 -1.10 -13.97
N ILE A 60 13.86 -1.02 -13.08
CA ILE A 60 12.66 -1.85 -13.14
C ILE A 60 11.91 -1.59 -14.46
N GLY A 61 11.74 -0.32 -14.82
CA GLY A 61 11.09 0.08 -16.07
C GLY A 61 11.85 -0.39 -17.31
N ALA A 62 13.17 -0.18 -17.33
CA ALA A 62 14.05 -0.56 -18.42
C ALA A 62 14.11 -2.09 -18.63
N ARG A 63 14.33 -2.86 -17.56
CA ARG A 63 14.42 -4.33 -17.63
C ARG A 63 13.10 -5.00 -18.03
N SER A 64 11.97 -4.46 -17.54
CA SER A 64 10.65 -5.02 -17.85
C SER A 64 10.05 -4.54 -19.16
N GLY A 65 10.57 -3.43 -19.71
CA GLY A 65 9.99 -2.73 -20.85
C GLY A 65 8.61 -2.09 -20.58
N ALA A 66 8.11 -2.14 -19.34
CA ALA A 66 6.72 -1.82 -19.03
C ALA A 66 6.43 -0.32 -18.92
N PHE A 67 7.42 0.46 -18.47
CA PHE A 67 7.24 1.87 -18.17
C PHE A 67 8.53 2.67 -18.35
N SER A 68 8.38 3.97 -18.56
CA SER A 68 9.43 4.98 -18.47
C SER A 68 9.18 5.87 -17.26
N VAL A 69 10.24 6.31 -16.58
CA VAL A 69 10.15 7.17 -15.38
C VAL A 69 10.80 8.51 -15.67
N GLU A 70 10.06 9.58 -15.40
CA GLU A 70 10.59 10.90 -15.15
C GLU A 70 10.60 11.10 -13.63
N SER A 71 11.74 11.47 -13.04
CA SER A 71 11.86 11.68 -11.60
C SER A 71 12.07 13.16 -11.27
N THR A 72 11.54 13.59 -10.13
CA THR A 72 11.67 14.97 -9.65
C THR A 72 11.60 15.05 -8.13
N GLN A 73 12.33 16.01 -7.56
CA GLN A 73 12.20 16.42 -6.15
C GLN A 73 11.48 17.76 -6.00
N ASP A 74 10.71 18.17 -7.01
CA ASP A 74 9.93 19.41 -7.00
C ASP A 74 8.46 19.15 -7.33
N ALA A 75 7.63 19.07 -6.29
CA ALA A 75 6.19 18.85 -6.38
C ALA A 75 5.45 19.95 -7.16
N ARG A 76 6.04 21.15 -7.31
CA ARG A 76 5.45 22.24 -8.10
C ARG A 76 5.39 21.91 -9.59
N GLN A 77 6.15 20.91 -10.05
CA GLN A 77 6.07 20.40 -11.43
C GLN A 77 4.79 19.61 -11.69
N ILE A 78 4.05 19.21 -10.66
CA ILE A 78 2.77 18.52 -10.83
C ILE A 78 1.69 19.58 -11.13
N THR A 79 1.45 19.78 -12.42
CA THR A 79 0.43 20.69 -12.95
C THR A 79 -0.64 19.93 -13.72
N PRO A 80 -1.84 20.51 -13.98
CA PRO A 80 -2.83 19.91 -14.85
C PRO A 80 -2.28 19.52 -16.23
N GLU A 81 -1.32 20.28 -16.77
CA GLU A 81 -0.63 20.02 -18.02
C GLU A 81 0.27 18.79 -17.91
N LYS A 82 1.07 18.70 -16.84
CA LYS A 82 1.92 17.54 -16.58
C LYS A 82 1.09 16.26 -16.44
N LEU A 83 -0.07 16.31 -15.78
CA LEU A 83 -0.96 15.14 -15.64
C LEU A 83 -1.47 14.57 -16.98
N LYS A 84 -1.51 15.37 -18.06
CA LYS A 84 -1.86 14.88 -19.41
C LYS A 84 -0.73 14.04 -20.04
N THR A 85 0.49 14.22 -19.56
CA THR A 85 1.71 13.60 -20.11
C THR A 85 2.11 12.32 -19.39
N ILE A 86 1.39 11.93 -18.33
CA ILE A 86 1.71 10.76 -17.51
C ILE A 86 0.49 9.86 -17.32
N ASP A 87 0.74 8.63 -16.90
CA ASP A 87 -0.27 7.61 -16.62
C ASP A 87 -0.28 7.20 -15.14
N VAL A 88 0.87 7.31 -14.45
CA VAL A 88 0.99 7.00 -13.01
C VAL A 88 1.82 8.05 -12.30
N LEU A 89 1.33 8.51 -11.16
CA LEU A 89 2.06 9.36 -10.22
C LEU A 89 2.54 8.51 -9.04
N VAL A 90 3.85 8.46 -8.81
CA VAL A 90 4.48 7.70 -7.72
C VAL A 90 5.02 8.68 -6.70
N PHE A 91 4.66 8.53 -5.43
CA PHE A 91 5.13 9.35 -4.32
C PHE A 91 6.01 8.52 -3.38
N TYR A 92 7.21 9.00 -3.13
CA TYR A 92 7.99 8.72 -1.93
C TYR A 92 8.34 10.05 -1.28
N THR A 93 7.42 10.58 -0.49
CA THR A 93 7.48 11.98 -0.05
C THR A 93 7.32 12.08 1.46
N THR A 94 7.72 13.22 2.04
CA THR A 94 7.51 13.53 3.47
C THR A 94 7.21 15.01 3.68
N GLY A 95 6.38 15.30 4.68
CA GLY A 95 6.09 16.65 5.16
C GLY A 95 5.18 17.47 4.24
N GLU A 96 5.29 18.79 4.39
CA GLU A 96 4.44 19.79 3.74
C GLU A 96 4.85 20.08 2.30
N LEU A 97 4.39 19.24 1.36
CA LEU A 97 4.69 19.43 -0.05
C LEU A 97 4.07 20.74 -0.59
N PRO A 98 4.79 21.50 -1.44
CA PRO A 98 4.30 22.74 -2.04
C PRO A 98 3.34 22.48 -3.22
N ILE A 99 2.29 21.67 -3.01
CA ILE A 99 1.26 21.39 -4.01
C ILE A 99 0.14 22.41 -3.88
N ALA A 100 -0.05 23.23 -4.90
CA ALA A 100 -1.12 24.22 -4.93
C ALA A 100 -2.52 23.55 -4.89
N PRO A 101 -3.54 24.20 -4.28
CA PRO A 101 -4.88 23.62 -4.19
C PRO A 101 -5.49 23.18 -5.53
N MET A 102 -5.26 23.96 -6.61
CA MET A 102 -5.72 23.61 -7.96
C MET A 102 -5.02 22.36 -8.51
N ALA A 103 -3.71 22.20 -8.24
CA ALA A 103 -2.97 21.02 -8.65
C ALA A 103 -3.48 19.77 -7.91
N TRP A 104 -3.73 19.88 -6.60
CA TRP A 104 -4.31 18.75 -5.85
C TRP A 104 -5.72 18.38 -6.33
N GLN A 105 -6.57 19.37 -6.60
CA GLN A 105 -7.88 19.12 -7.21
C GLN A 105 -7.75 18.40 -8.56
N ALA A 106 -6.80 18.80 -9.40
CA ALA A 106 -6.54 18.17 -10.69
C ALA A 106 -6.04 16.72 -10.54
N ILE A 107 -5.16 16.43 -9.58
CA ILE A 107 -4.70 15.06 -9.26
C ILE A 107 -5.90 14.18 -8.88
N GLN A 108 -6.74 14.65 -7.96
CA GLN A 108 -7.91 13.90 -7.51
C GLN A 108 -8.86 13.58 -8.67
N GLN A 109 -9.16 14.56 -9.53
CA GLN A 109 -10.04 14.37 -10.69
C GLN A 109 -9.41 13.46 -11.76
N TRP A 110 -8.12 13.62 -12.02
CA TRP A 110 -7.38 12.79 -12.97
C TRP A 110 -7.41 11.31 -12.57
N VAL A 111 -7.13 11.00 -11.30
CA VAL A 111 -7.27 9.63 -10.77
C VAL A 111 -8.73 9.18 -10.79
N ALA A 112 -9.67 9.99 -10.29
CA ALA A 112 -11.10 9.63 -10.24
C ALA A 112 -11.68 9.30 -11.63
N SER A 113 -11.19 9.97 -12.68
CA SER A 113 -11.61 9.73 -14.07
C SER A 113 -11.11 8.41 -14.66
N GLY A 114 -10.11 7.77 -14.05
CA GLY A 114 -9.43 6.58 -14.57
C GLY A 114 -8.36 6.89 -15.63
N LYS A 115 -8.06 8.16 -15.89
CA LYS A 115 -6.95 8.58 -16.77
C LYS A 115 -5.59 8.37 -16.11
N GLY A 116 -5.54 8.24 -14.79
CA GLY A 116 -4.32 8.11 -14.01
C GLY A 116 -4.42 7.14 -12.85
N GLY A 117 -3.27 6.59 -12.47
CA GLY A 117 -3.06 5.82 -11.25
C GLY A 117 -2.16 6.54 -10.24
N PHE A 118 -2.22 6.11 -8.98
CA PHE A 118 -1.36 6.62 -7.92
C PHE A 118 -0.66 5.48 -7.18
N VAL A 119 0.62 5.68 -6.83
CA VAL A 119 1.41 4.74 -6.04
C VAL A 119 2.08 5.51 -4.90
N GLY A 120 1.79 5.16 -3.65
CA GLY A 120 2.49 5.69 -2.48
C GLY A 120 3.48 4.67 -1.93
N LEU A 121 4.72 5.09 -1.70
CA LEU A 121 5.80 4.24 -1.19
C LEU A 121 6.25 4.73 0.18
N HIS A 122 6.45 3.78 1.10
CA HIS A 122 6.96 3.97 2.45
C HIS A 122 6.41 5.23 3.14
N SER A 123 7.15 6.33 3.10
CA SER A 123 6.88 7.56 3.82
C SER A 123 5.78 8.42 3.21
N ALA A 124 5.20 8.02 2.07
CA ALA A 124 4.11 8.76 1.44
C ALA A 124 2.96 9.09 2.43
N THR A 125 2.68 8.24 3.42
CA THR A 125 1.67 8.51 4.47
C THR A 125 2.09 9.56 5.51
N ASP A 126 3.35 9.96 5.53
CA ASP A 126 3.90 11.10 6.30
C ASP A 126 3.92 12.40 5.47
N THR A 127 3.22 12.42 4.34
CA THR A 127 2.96 13.62 3.56
C THR A 127 1.63 14.25 3.97
N HIS A 128 1.62 15.59 4.11
CA HIS A 128 0.40 16.35 4.37
C HIS A 128 0.59 17.79 3.90
N TRP A 129 -0.48 18.59 3.86
CA TRP A 129 -0.42 20.05 3.78
C TRP A 129 -1.80 20.58 4.15
N ASN A 130 -1.92 21.86 4.51
CA ASN A 130 -3.23 22.45 4.76
C ASN A 130 -4.00 22.56 3.43
N TYR A 131 -5.10 21.83 3.30
CA TYR A 131 -5.94 21.84 2.10
C TYR A 131 -7.39 22.14 2.46
N SER A 132 -7.87 23.31 2.02
CA SER A 132 -9.25 23.77 2.16
C SER A 132 -10.06 23.73 0.85
N GLY A 133 -9.49 23.17 -0.22
CA GLY A 133 -10.16 23.05 -1.52
C GLY A 133 -11.16 21.88 -1.59
N PRO A 134 -11.80 21.68 -2.75
CA PRO A 134 -12.82 20.66 -2.93
C PRO A 134 -12.25 19.23 -2.96
N GLY A 135 -13.09 18.25 -2.59
CA GLY A 135 -12.70 16.84 -2.55
C GLY A 135 -12.13 16.44 -1.20
N GLN A 136 -11.12 15.59 -1.19
CA GLN A 136 -10.52 15.02 0.02
C GLN A 136 -9.09 15.54 0.22
N THR A 137 -8.67 15.64 1.49
CA THR A 137 -7.27 15.90 1.84
C THR A 137 -6.37 14.76 1.35
N TYR A 138 -5.06 15.01 1.29
CA TYR A 138 -4.09 13.97 0.92
C TYR A 138 -4.15 12.75 1.83
N THR A 139 -4.21 12.94 3.15
CA THR A 139 -4.27 11.83 4.13
C THR A 139 -5.53 11.00 3.96
N ALA A 140 -6.68 11.65 3.69
CA ALA A 140 -7.92 10.98 3.36
C ALA A 140 -7.90 10.31 1.98
N PHE A 141 -7.03 10.74 1.05
CA PHE A 141 -6.82 10.13 -0.27
C PHE A 141 -5.94 8.87 -0.21
N ILE A 142 -4.78 8.95 0.46
CA ILE A 142 -3.88 7.81 0.62
C ILE A 142 -4.41 6.78 1.65
N ASN A 143 -5.37 7.18 2.49
CA ASN A 143 -6.02 6.37 3.54
C ASN A 143 -5.11 6.06 4.73
N GLY A 144 -4.39 7.06 5.21
CA GLY A 144 -3.57 6.94 6.40
C GLY A 144 -2.70 8.18 6.59
N ARG A 145 -2.60 8.64 7.84
CA ARG A 145 -1.66 9.68 8.26
C ARG A 145 -0.67 9.06 9.23
N PHE A 146 0.62 9.34 9.04
CA PHE A 146 1.68 8.87 9.94
C PHE A 146 1.36 9.14 11.41
N ALA A 147 1.46 8.11 12.24
CA ALA A 147 1.23 8.16 13.68
C ALA A 147 2.31 7.38 14.46
N GLY A 148 3.54 7.41 13.94
CA GLY A 148 4.72 6.77 14.52
C GLY A 148 5.19 5.53 13.79
N HIS A 149 6.37 5.06 14.19
CA HIS A 149 7.14 4.00 13.55
C HIS A 149 7.78 3.06 14.59
N PRO A 150 6.97 2.31 15.38
CA PRO A 150 7.50 1.50 16.48
C PRO A 150 8.43 0.36 16.04
N TRP A 151 8.30 -0.09 14.80
CA TRP A 151 9.12 -1.16 14.21
C TRP A 151 10.20 -0.54 13.34
N THR A 152 11.46 -0.84 13.66
CA THR A 152 12.63 -0.26 13.00
C THR A 152 13.41 -1.32 12.22
N GLU A 153 14.28 -0.86 11.31
CA GLU A 153 15.06 -1.67 10.37
C GLU A 153 15.95 -2.77 10.99
N GLY A 154 16.20 -2.74 12.31
CA GLY A 154 17.12 -3.67 12.97
C GLY A 154 16.51 -5.00 13.42
N THR A 155 15.19 -5.12 13.54
CA THR A 155 14.53 -6.34 14.05
C THR A 155 13.50 -6.84 13.04
N PRO A 156 13.62 -8.07 12.52
CA PRO A 156 12.60 -8.63 11.63
C PRO A 156 11.22 -8.69 12.27
N MET A 157 10.21 -8.20 11.55
CA MET A 157 8.79 -8.42 11.87
C MET A 157 8.24 -9.52 10.98
N THR A 158 7.15 -10.14 11.41
CA THR A 158 6.40 -11.06 10.55
C THR A 158 5.33 -10.28 9.80
N ILE A 159 5.29 -10.42 8.47
CA ILE A 159 4.28 -9.85 7.59
C ILE A 159 3.48 -10.99 6.98
N GLN A 160 2.16 -10.83 6.89
CA GLN A 160 1.28 -11.79 6.23
C GLN A 160 0.41 -11.11 5.18
N ALA A 161 0.22 -11.80 4.06
CA ALA A 161 -0.69 -11.44 2.99
C ALA A 161 -2.17 -11.59 3.42
N LEU A 162 -2.97 -10.62 3.03
CA LEU A 162 -4.42 -10.54 3.19
C LEU A 162 -5.09 -10.32 1.83
N GLY A 163 -6.42 -10.44 1.77
CA GLY A 163 -7.18 -10.12 0.58
C GLY A 163 -6.94 -11.12 -0.56
N GLY A 164 -6.75 -12.39 -0.23
CA GLY A 164 -6.60 -13.49 -1.20
C GLY A 164 -5.50 -13.25 -2.24
N SER A 165 -5.69 -13.80 -3.45
CA SER A 165 -4.73 -13.60 -4.54
C SER A 165 -4.85 -12.17 -5.09
N SER A 166 -3.73 -11.47 -5.13
CA SER A 166 -3.61 -10.14 -5.72
C SER A 166 -2.33 -10.07 -6.56
N PRO A 167 -2.39 -9.59 -7.82
CA PRO A 167 -1.21 -9.56 -8.68
C PRO A 167 -0.13 -8.62 -8.15
N VAL A 168 -0.51 -7.58 -7.39
CA VAL A 168 0.43 -6.64 -6.76
C VAL A 168 1.04 -7.18 -5.45
N ASN A 169 0.69 -8.40 -5.04
CA ASN A 169 1.24 -9.04 -3.84
C ASN A 169 1.83 -10.43 -4.10
N LYS A 170 1.70 -10.98 -5.33
CA LYS A 170 2.10 -12.35 -5.68
C LYS A 170 3.61 -12.63 -5.52
N ALA A 171 4.44 -11.57 -5.55
CA ALA A 171 5.89 -11.70 -5.45
C ALA A 171 6.34 -12.08 -4.03
N TRP A 172 5.49 -11.86 -3.03
CA TRP A 172 5.76 -12.19 -1.66
C TRP A 172 5.21 -13.58 -1.32
N PRO A 173 5.92 -14.38 -0.51
CA PRO A 173 5.32 -15.53 0.16
C PRO A 173 4.10 -15.07 0.97
N ARG A 174 3.15 -15.99 1.20
CA ARG A 174 1.95 -15.67 1.99
C ARG A 174 2.30 -15.08 3.36
N ARG A 175 3.39 -15.53 3.98
CA ARG A 175 3.87 -15.09 5.29
C ARG A 175 5.39 -15.12 5.30
N PHE A 176 6.04 -14.08 5.80
CA PHE A 176 7.49 -13.95 5.76
C PHE A 176 8.01 -13.02 6.88
N ALA A 177 9.25 -13.26 7.31
CA ALA A 177 9.98 -12.33 8.17
C ALA A 177 10.68 -11.27 7.32
N TYR A 178 10.66 -10.02 7.76
CA TYR A 178 11.25 -8.89 7.03
C TYR A 178 11.71 -7.81 7.98
N ALA A 179 12.98 -7.38 7.85
CA ALA A 179 13.54 -6.28 8.62
C ALA A 179 13.36 -4.98 7.84
N GLU A 180 12.56 -4.06 8.38
CA GLU A 180 12.20 -2.79 7.73
C GLU A 180 11.66 -1.81 8.77
N GLU A 181 11.59 -0.52 8.44
CA GLU A 181 10.82 0.44 9.24
C GLU A 181 9.34 0.40 8.85
N ILE A 182 8.44 0.10 9.80
CA ILE A 182 6.99 0.07 9.57
C ILE A 182 6.25 1.14 10.38
N TYR A 183 5.37 1.86 9.68
CA TYR A 183 4.52 2.91 10.24
C TYR A 183 3.19 2.35 10.73
N GLN A 184 2.64 3.02 11.72
CA GLN A 184 1.23 2.95 12.07
C GLN A 184 0.55 4.27 11.73
N TYR A 185 -0.77 4.24 11.58
CA TYR A 185 -1.51 5.37 11.04
C TYR A 185 -2.65 5.84 11.94
N SER A 186 -2.86 7.15 11.99
CA SER A 186 -4.17 7.73 12.28
C SER A 186 -4.99 7.82 10.99
N ASP A 187 -6.29 8.08 11.12
CA ASP A 187 -7.21 8.33 9.99
C ASP A 187 -7.26 7.21 8.93
N TYR A 188 -6.91 5.98 9.33
CA TYR A 188 -7.04 4.79 8.50
C TYR A 188 -8.49 4.31 8.50
N ASP A 189 -9.13 4.26 7.33
CA ASP A 189 -10.48 3.74 7.16
C ASP A 189 -10.46 2.35 6.49
N PRO A 190 -10.79 1.26 7.20
CA PRO A 190 -10.79 -0.10 6.64
C PRO A 190 -11.90 -0.32 5.59
N THR A 191 -12.92 0.54 5.56
CA THR A 191 -14.05 0.44 4.62
C THR A 191 -13.71 1.01 3.25
N ARG A 192 -12.61 1.75 3.13
CA ARG A 192 -12.17 2.41 1.89
C ARG A 192 -11.10 1.68 1.12
N VAL A 193 -10.45 0.69 1.73
CA VAL A 193 -9.28 0.03 1.14
C VAL A 193 -9.35 -1.48 1.23
N ARG A 194 -8.71 -2.13 0.27
CA ARG A 194 -8.34 -3.53 0.34
C ARG A 194 -6.97 -3.65 1.00
N ALA A 195 -6.90 -4.14 2.23
CA ALA A 195 -5.64 -4.53 2.83
C ALA A 195 -5.07 -5.77 2.11
N LEU A 196 -3.79 -5.71 1.77
CA LEU A 196 -3.06 -6.75 1.03
C LEU A 196 -1.98 -7.40 1.87
N GLN A 197 -1.42 -6.67 2.83
CA GLN A 197 -0.45 -7.17 3.81
C GLN A 197 -0.67 -6.47 5.14
N ALA A 198 -0.38 -7.15 6.24
CA ALA A 198 -0.39 -6.59 7.59
C ALA A 198 0.69 -7.24 8.47
N LEU A 199 1.05 -6.57 9.56
CA LEU A 199 1.90 -7.17 10.58
C LEU A 199 1.19 -8.35 11.25
N ASP A 200 1.94 -9.40 11.52
CA ASP A 200 1.53 -10.56 12.28
C ASP A 200 2.20 -10.54 13.67
N PHE A 201 1.43 -10.15 14.69
CA PHE A 201 1.90 -10.08 16.08
C PHE A 201 1.98 -11.42 16.81
N THR A 202 1.62 -12.55 16.19
CA THR A 202 1.81 -13.86 16.84
C THR A 202 3.27 -14.24 16.97
N GLU A 203 4.14 -13.70 16.11
CA GLU A 203 5.59 -13.96 16.11
C GLU A 203 6.44 -12.67 16.07
N THR A 204 5.84 -11.51 15.77
CA THR A 204 6.56 -10.23 15.85
C THR A 204 6.86 -9.87 17.32
N PRO A 205 8.12 -9.56 17.69
CA PRO A 205 8.48 -9.25 19.09
C PRO A 205 7.74 -8.04 19.66
N LEU A 206 7.72 -6.93 18.93
CA LEU A 206 6.99 -5.72 19.32
C LEU A 206 5.56 -5.79 18.81
N LYS A 207 4.59 -5.79 19.73
CA LYS A 207 3.16 -5.97 19.41
C LYS A 207 2.35 -4.70 19.64
N ARG A 208 1.20 -4.61 18.98
CA ARG A 208 0.13 -3.66 19.28
C ARG A 208 -1.23 -4.35 19.28
N PRO A 209 -2.20 -3.92 20.10
CA PRO A 209 -3.52 -4.53 20.19
C PRO A 209 -4.50 -4.09 19.08
N TRP A 210 -3.98 -3.55 17.97
CA TRP A 210 -4.77 -3.05 16.85
C TRP A 210 -4.18 -3.47 15.51
N PHE A 211 -4.98 -3.34 14.46
CA PHE A 211 -4.56 -3.61 13.09
C PHE A 211 -3.47 -2.64 12.60
N VAL A 212 -2.41 -3.20 12.00
CA VAL A 212 -1.33 -2.44 11.33
C VAL A 212 -1.19 -2.95 9.89
N PRO A 213 -1.80 -2.27 8.91
CA PRO A 213 -1.65 -2.63 7.51
C PRO A 213 -0.26 -2.23 7.01
N VAL A 214 0.33 -3.07 6.16
CA VAL A 214 1.62 -2.80 5.50
C VAL A 214 1.41 -2.38 4.06
N THR A 215 0.46 -3.00 3.36
CA THR A 215 0.19 -2.72 1.94
C THR A 215 -1.31 -2.72 1.71
N TRP A 216 -1.81 -1.77 0.93
CA TRP A 216 -3.22 -1.71 0.54
C TRP A 216 -3.44 -1.19 -0.87
N ALA A 217 -4.60 -1.54 -1.42
CA ALA A 217 -5.11 -1.04 -2.68
C ALA A 217 -6.42 -0.28 -2.44
N ARG A 218 -6.68 0.75 -3.24
CA ARG A 218 -7.87 1.57 -3.16
C ARG A 218 -8.39 1.91 -4.54
N GLN A 219 -9.71 1.82 -4.71
CA GLN A 219 -10.41 2.34 -5.87
C GLN A 219 -10.79 3.80 -5.61
N LEU A 220 -10.49 4.69 -6.55
CA LEU A 220 -10.83 6.11 -6.49
C LEU A 220 -11.57 6.45 -7.79
N GLY A 221 -12.90 6.51 -7.74
CA GLY A 221 -13.70 6.58 -8.97
C GLY A 221 -13.36 5.41 -9.89
N LYS A 222 -12.86 5.70 -11.10
CA LYS A 222 -12.38 4.70 -12.06
C LYS A 222 -10.88 4.38 -11.93
N GLY A 223 -10.11 5.22 -11.26
CA GLY A 223 -8.66 5.02 -11.07
C GLY A 223 -8.31 4.20 -9.84
N ARG A 224 -7.01 3.88 -9.74
CA ARG A 224 -6.46 2.94 -8.77
C ARG A 224 -5.30 3.56 -8.00
N LEU A 225 -5.33 3.38 -6.69
CA LEU A 225 -4.26 3.74 -5.77
C LEU A 225 -3.68 2.48 -5.14
N PHE A 226 -2.36 2.37 -5.15
CA PHE A 226 -1.62 1.38 -4.38
C PHE A 226 -0.77 2.10 -3.33
N HIS A 227 -0.66 1.53 -2.14
CA HIS A 227 0.32 1.95 -1.15
C HIS A 227 1.02 0.73 -0.56
N THR A 228 2.33 0.84 -0.37
CA THR A 228 3.10 -0.07 0.49
C THR A 228 3.96 0.72 1.44
N ASN A 229 4.02 0.26 2.68
CA ASN A 229 4.83 0.84 3.72
C ASN A 229 6.30 0.39 3.66
N LEU A 230 6.60 -0.59 2.80
CA LEU A 230 7.96 -1.03 2.54
C LEU A 230 8.71 0.01 1.69
N GLY A 231 10.03 0.11 1.92
CA GLY A 231 10.93 0.90 1.09
C GLY A 231 11.87 1.84 1.84
N HIS A 232 11.95 1.80 3.17
CA HIS A 232 12.84 2.68 3.93
C HIS A 232 14.31 2.30 3.83
N THR A 233 14.62 1.01 3.93
CA THR A 233 16.02 0.56 3.79
C THR A 233 16.46 0.51 2.32
N PRO A 234 17.72 0.89 2.01
CA PRO A 234 18.29 0.66 0.68
C PRO A 234 18.27 -0.83 0.25
N SER A 235 18.36 -1.76 1.20
CA SER A 235 18.25 -3.21 0.92
C SER A 235 16.90 -3.60 0.34
N THR A 236 15.80 -2.97 0.79
CA THR A 236 14.46 -3.24 0.23
C THR A 236 14.38 -2.92 -1.25
N TRP A 237 15.07 -1.88 -1.73
CA TRP A 237 15.14 -1.53 -3.14
C TRP A 237 15.93 -2.54 -3.99
N ASN A 238 16.78 -3.36 -3.37
CA ASN A 238 17.50 -4.45 -4.01
C ASN A 238 16.78 -5.80 -3.92
N ASP A 239 15.73 -5.92 -3.10
CA ASP A 239 14.97 -7.16 -2.97
C ASP A 239 14.15 -7.43 -4.26
N PRO A 240 14.38 -8.56 -4.96
CA PRO A 240 13.66 -8.88 -6.18
C PRO A 240 12.13 -8.96 -5.99
N ARG A 241 11.66 -9.30 -4.79
CA ARG A 241 10.22 -9.36 -4.46
C ARG A 241 9.60 -7.97 -4.39
N TYR A 242 10.29 -7.02 -3.76
CA TYR A 242 9.85 -5.63 -3.70
C TYR A 242 9.87 -4.99 -5.10
N ARG A 243 10.94 -5.21 -5.87
CA ARG A 243 11.05 -4.72 -7.25
C ARG A 243 9.92 -5.28 -8.14
N ALA A 244 9.58 -6.56 -7.99
CA ALA A 244 8.46 -7.18 -8.69
C ALA A 244 7.10 -6.61 -8.24
N GLN A 245 6.91 -6.35 -6.94
CA GLN A 245 5.72 -5.68 -6.43
C GLN A 245 5.57 -4.26 -7.01
N LEU A 246 6.65 -3.47 -7.10
CA LEU A 246 6.58 -2.13 -7.71
C LEU A 246 6.21 -2.18 -9.20
N LEU A 247 6.77 -3.12 -9.95
CA LEU A 247 6.41 -3.35 -11.34
C LEU A 247 4.91 -3.64 -11.50
N ASP A 248 4.39 -4.58 -10.72
CA ASP A 248 2.98 -4.95 -10.80
C ASP A 248 2.06 -3.87 -10.23
N ALA A 249 2.48 -3.12 -9.21
CA ALA A 249 1.75 -1.98 -8.67
C ALA A 249 1.57 -0.87 -9.71
N ILE A 250 2.63 -0.51 -10.43
CA ILE A 250 2.57 0.50 -11.51
C ILE A 250 1.68 -0.01 -12.67
N ARG A 251 1.85 -1.26 -13.10
CA ARG A 251 0.99 -1.87 -14.13
C ARG A 251 -0.47 -1.91 -13.70
N TRP A 252 -0.74 -2.25 -12.44
CA TRP A 252 -2.09 -2.35 -11.91
C TRP A 252 -2.74 -0.97 -11.78
N ALA A 253 -2.01 0.02 -11.27
CA ALA A 253 -2.46 1.42 -11.18
C ALA A 253 -2.77 2.00 -12.57
N ALA A 254 -2.00 1.62 -13.59
CA ALA A 254 -2.23 2.00 -15.00
C ALA A 254 -3.25 1.11 -15.74
N HIS A 255 -4.00 0.25 -15.03
CA HIS A 255 -4.97 -0.68 -15.61
C HIS A 255 -4.41 -1.65 -16.67
N ARG A 256 -3.10 -1.93 -16.66
CA ARG A 256 -2.44 -2.90 -17.57
C ARG A 256 -2.56 -4.35 -17.11
N ILE A 257 -2.89 -4.58 -15.84
CA ILE A 257 -3.21 -5.90 -15.30
C ILE A 257 -4.50 -5.85 -14.46
N PRO A 258 -5.25 -6.96 -14.36
CA PRO A 258 -6.45 -7.04 -13.53
C PRO A 258 -6.09 -6.99 -12.04
N GLY A 259 -7.09 -6.88 -11.17
CA GLY A 259 -6.90 -6.95 -9.72
C GLY A 259 -7.95 -6.11 -8.99
N SER A 260 -8.58 -6.69 -7.97
CA SER A 260 -9.62 -6.02 -7.21
C SER A 260 -9.03 -5.07 -6.18
N ALA A 261 -9.60 -3.86 -6.09
CA ALA A 261 -9.43 -2.96 -4.95
C ALA A 261 -10.68 -2.91 -4.05
N LYS A 262 -11.59 -3.88 -4.17
CA LYS A 262 -12.78 -3.96 -3.32
C LYS A 262 -12.32 -4.08 -1.85
N PRO A 263 -12.79 -3.18 -0.97
CA PRO A 263 -12.45 -3.23 0.45
C PRO A 263 -12.79 -4.58 1.10
N ASN A 264 -11.98 -4.98 2.07
CA ASN A 264 -12.12 -6.22 2.85
C ASN A 264 -12.22 -5.91 4.36
N PRO A 265 -13.21 -5.10 4.81
CA PRO A 265 -13.28 -4.64 6.19
C PRO A 265 -13.47 -5.77 7.20
N GLU A 266 -14.16 -6.86 6.83
CA GLU A 266 -14.35 -8.03 7.71
C GLU A 266 -13.04 -8.79 7.96
N GLU A 267 -12.23 -9.00 6.92
CA GLU A 267 -10.90 -9.62 7.06
C GLU A 267 -9.96 -8.75 7.89
N GLN A 268 -9.98 -7.43 7.68
CA GLN A 268 -9.23 -6.47 8.49
C GLN A 268 -9.70 -6.47 9.94
N ALA A 269 -11.01 -6.57 10.19
CA ALA A 269 -11.58 -6.65 11.53
C ALA A 269 -11.12 -7.91 12.27
N LEU A 270 -11.18 -9.09 11.61
CA LEU A 270 -10.61 -10.32 12.16
C LEU A 270 -9.12 -10.16 12.48
N TRP A 271 -8.36 -9.51 11.60
CA TRP A 271 -6.94 -9.26 11.84
C TRP A 271 -6.68 -8.30 13.02
N ALA A 272 -7.57 -7.34 13.25
CA ALA A 272 -7.53 -6.45 14.41
C ALA A 272 -7.74 -7.24 15.71
N LEU A 273 -8.73 -8.13 15.75
CA LEU A 273 -8.96 -9.01 16.91
C LEU A 273 -7.81 -10.00 17.11
N ARG A 274 -7.22 -10.48 16.00
CA ARG A 274 -6.01 -11.33 16.03
C ARG A 274 -4.84 -10.61 16.68
N SER A 275 -4.69 -9.32 16.38
CA SER A 275 -3.66 -8.44 16.98
C SER A 275 -3.89 -8.22 18.47
N LEU A 276 -5.15 -7.99 18.88
CA LEU A 276 -5.56 -7.87 20.28
C LEU A 276 -5.21 -9.12 21.11
N LEU A 277 -5.54 -10.31 20.59
CA LEU A 277 -5.27 -11.59 21.25
C LEU A 277 -3.77 -11.91 21.28
N ALA A 278 -3.03 -11.63 20.21
CA ALA A 278 -1.59 -11.80 20.17
C ALA A 278 -0.87 -10.86 21.16
N TYR A 279 -1.39 -9.64 21.36
CA TYR A 279 -0.89 -8.68 22.35
C TYR A 279 -1.11 -9.17 23.79
N GLN A 280 -2.19 -9.90 24.07
CA GLN A 280 -2.42 -10.55 25.37
C GLN A 280 -1.34 -11.61 25.71
N GLY A 281 -0.58 -12.06 24.70
CA GLY A 281 0.44 -13.10 24.88
C GLY A 281 -0.09 -14.52 24.74
N LEU A 282 -1.30 -14.71 24.19
CA LEU A 282 -1.83 -16.05 23.92
C LEU A 282 -0.96 -16.78 22.88
N PRO A 283 -0.79 -18.12 23.00
CA PRO A 283 -0.10 -18.93 22.01
C PRO A 283 -0.75 -18.78 20.63
N LYS A 284 0.06 -18.81 19.56
CA LYS A 284 -0.43 -18.68 18.18
C LYS A 284 -1.56 -19.66 17.86
N THR A 285 -1.46 -20.92 18.29
CA THR A 285 -2.48 -21.94 18.07
C THR A 285 -3.83 -21.56 18.69
N GLU A 286 -3.82 -20.98 19.89
CA GLU A 286 -5.03 -20.50 20.55
C GLU A 286 -5.58 -19.25 19.85
N VAL A 287 -4.71 -18.31 19.45
CA VAL A 287 -5.11 -17.13 18.68
C VAL A 287 -5.84 -17.55 17.40
N GLU A 288 -5.27 -18.46 16.61
CA GLU A 288 -5.90 -18.92 15.37
C GLU A 288 -7.22 -19.67 15.62
N ALA A 289 -7.31 -20.50 16.67
CA ALA A 289 -8.54 -21.20 17.03
C ALA A 289 -9.67 -20.22 17.39
N ARG A 290 -9.37 -19.16 18.16
CA ARG A 290 -10.32 -18.11 18.52
C ARG A 290 -10.76 -17.32 17.28
N ILE A 291 -9.84 -16.97 16.39
CA ILE A 291 -10.17 -16.24 15.15
C ILE A 291 -11.04 -17.09 14.21
N ALA A 292 -10.81 -18.39 14.11
CA ALA A 292 -11.65 -19.28 13.32
C ALA A 292 -13.11 -19.27 13.80
N LYS A 293 -13.34 -19.23 15.11
CA LYS A 293 -14.70 -19.09 15.67
C LYS A 293 -15.30 -17.71 15.41
N LEU A 294 -14.51 -16.65 15.55
CA LEU A 294 -14.96 -15.27 15.31
C LEU A 294 -15.25 -14.98 13.83
N ALA A 295 -14.73 -15.77 12.89
CA ALA A 295 -15.07 -15.66 11.48
C ALA A 295 -16.56 -15.93 11.19
N GLY A 296 -17.25 -16.66 12.07
CA GLY A 296 -18.70 -16.87 12.01
C GLY A 296 -19.52 -15.89 12.86
N ALA A 297 -18.88 -14.89 13.50
CA ALA A 297 -19.58 -13.92 14.34
C ALA A 297 -20.44 -12.97 13.52
N ASP A 298 -21.44 -12.36 14.19
CA ASP A 298 -22.23 -11.27 13.62
C ASP A 298 -21.32 -10.15 13.08
N LYS A 299 -21.61 -9.72 11.84
CA LYS A 299 -20.79 -8.75 11.12
C LYS A 299 -20.79 -7.36 11.76
N VAL A 300 -21.93 -6.92 12.31
CA VAL A 300 -22.02 -5.60 12.95
C VAL A 300 -21.15 -5.58 14.19
N TRP A 301 -21.25 -6.62 15.03
CA TRP A 301 -20.40 -6.78 16.20
C TRP A 301 -18.91 -6.84 15.83
N LEU A 302 -18.55 -7.60 14.79
CA LEU A 302 -17.16 -7.74 14.36
C LEU A 302 -16.54 -6.39 13.98
N LEU A 303 -17.26 -5.60 13.16
CA LEU A 303 -16.79 -4.29 12.70
C LEU A 303 -16.73 -3.27 13.85
N GLN A 304 -17.73 -3.25 14.73
CA GLN A 304 -17.75 -2.36 15.90
C GLN A 304 -16.61 -2.69 16.88
N THR A 305 -16.35 -3.97 17.11
CA THR A 305 -15.28 -4.42 18.01
C THR A 305 -13.90 -4.09 17.43
N ALA A 306 -13.71 -4.27 16.13
CA ALA A 306 -12.48 -3.82 15.46
C ALA A 306 -12.29 -2.30 15.57
N ALA A 307 -13.35 -1.49 15.42
CA ALA A 307 -13.27 -0.05 15.64
C ALA A 307 -12.85 0.30 17.07
N ARG A 308 -13.32 -0.45 18.08
CA ARG A 308 -12.87 -0.30 19.48
C ARG A 308 -11.38 -0.63 19.65
N THR A 309 -10.84 -1.62 18.93
CA THR A 309 -9.38 -1.87 18.96
C THR A 309 -8.58 -0.69 18.36
N ALA A 310 -9.07 -0.07 17.28
CA ALA A 310 -8.43 1.09 16.68
C ALA A 310 -8.46 2.31 17.62
N ALA A 311 -9.54 2.46 18.41
CA ALA A 311 -9.69 3.50 19.42
C ALA A 311 -8.72 3.37 20.61
N LEU A 312 -8.00 2.25 20.75
CA LEU A 312 -6.92 2.11 21.74
C LEU A 312 -5.68 2.93 21.37
N ARG A 313 -5.46 3.24 20.09
CA ARG A 313 -4.27 3.95 19.61
C ARG A 313 -4.08 5.34 20.24
N PRO A 314 -5.07 6.24 20.27
CA PRO A 314 -4.90 7.55 20.92
C PRO A 314 -4.71 7.46 22.44
N LEU A 315 -5.10 6.34 23.06
CA LEU A 315 -4.86 6.10 24.50
C LEU A 315 -3.46 5.54 24.77
N TRP A 316 -2.75 5.09 23.73
CA TRP A 316 -1.45 4.48 23.89
C TRP A 316 -0.45 5.47 24.51
N PRO A 317 0.25 5.08 25.58
CA PRO A 317 1.18 5.98 26.26
C PRO A 317 2.35 6.36 25.34
N ALA A 318 2.68 7.65 25.27
CA ALA A 318 3.78 8.15 24.44
C ALA A 318 5.14 7.58 24.85
N LYS A 319 5.32 7.24 26.14
CA LYS A 319 6.52 6.58 26.67
C LYS A 319 6.15 5.41 27.59
N PRO A 320 7.01 4.39 27.73
CA PRO A 320 6.74 3.21 28.55
C PRO A 320 6.34 3.50 30.01
N GLU A 321 6.88 4.57 30.59
CA GLU A 321 6.68 5.03 31.96
C GLU A 321 5.43 5.92 32.18
N ASN A 322 4.75 6.34 31.10
CA ASN A 322 3.55 7.17 31.22
C ASN A 322 2.37 6.39 31.80
N ASP A 323 1.40 7.11 32.38
CA ASP A 323 0.15 6.54 32.89
C ASP A 323 -0.59 5.74 31.81
N LYS A 324 -0.78 4.44 32.06
CA LYS A 324 -1.45 3.51 31.16
C LYS A 324 -2.89 3.20 31.56
N ARG A 325 -3.39 3.72 32.68
CA ARG A 325 -4.69 3.30 33.25
C ARG A 325 -5.85 3.42 32.26
N ALA A 326 -5.90 4.51 31.50
CA ALA A 326 -6.94 4.71 30.48
C ALA A 326 -6.84 3.68 29.34
N PHE A 327 -5.62 3.41 28.87
CA PHE A 327 -5.39 2.37 27.86
C PHE A 327 -5.72 0.97 28.40
N ASP A 328 -5.22 0.62 29.59
CA ASP A 328 -5.41 -0.70 30.18
C ASP A 328 -6.89 -0.99 30.42
N ALA A 329 -7.64 -0.03 30.95
CA ALA A 329 -9.09 -0.17 31.15
C ALA A 329 -9.84 -0.39 29.81
N ALA A 330 -9.53 0.42 28.80
CA ALA A 330 -10.14 0.28 27.47
C ALA A 330 -9.75 -1.04 26.79
N TYR A 331 -8.48 -1.43 26.89
CA TYR A 331 -7.95 -2.68 26.35
C TYR A 331 -8.64 -3.90 26.97
N GLN A 332 -8.71 -3.95 28.31
CA GLN A 332 -9.36 -5.06 29.03
C GLN A 332 -10.85 -5.18 28.70
N ALA A 333 -11.55 -4.05 28.52
CA ALA A 333 -12.95 -4.07 28.13
C ALA A 333 -13.17 -4.66 26.72
N VAL A 334 -12.26 -4.41 25.77
CA VAL A 334 -12.33 -5.02 24.42
C VAL A 334 -11.91 -6.49 24.47
N LEU A 335 -10.84 -6.81 25.18
CA LEU A 335 -10.33 -8.17 25.32
C LEU A 335 -11.38 -9.11 25.92
N THR A 336 -12.04 -8.69 27.00
CA THR A 336 -13.07 -9.50 27.68
C THR A 336 -14.22 -9.87 26.75
N ASP A 337 -14.71 -8.92 25.96
CA ASP A 337 -15.77 -9.15 24.95
C ASP A 337 -15.31 -10.15 23.88
N VAL A 338 -14.10 -9.99 23.35
CA VAL A 338 -13.53 -10.89 22.34
C VAL A 338 -13.31 -12.31 22.88
N ILE A 339 -12.81 -12.46 24.11
CA ILE A 339 -12.64 -13.76 24.77
C ILE A 339 -13.99 -14.43 24.99
N ALA A 340 -14.98 -13.70 25.53
CA ALA A 340 -16.33 -14.23 25.75
C ALA A 340 -16.99 -14.71 24.45
N ARG A 341 -16.83 -13.94 23.36
CA ARG A 341 -17.40 -14.28 22.05
C ARG A 341 -16.69 -15.45 21.36
N SER A 342 -15.39 -15.63 21.60
CA SER A 342 -14.61 -16.72 21.00
C SER A 342 -14.65 -18.02 21.80
N GLY A 343 -15.16 -18.02 23.04
CA GLY A 343 -15.20 -19.19 23.91
C GLY A 343 -13.80 -19.75 24.24
N PRO A 344 -13.68 -20.80 25.07
CA PRO A 344 -12.39 -21.42 25.39
C PRO A 344 -11.67 -22.00 24.18
#